data_AF-A0A494T5T3-F1
#
_entry.id   AF-A0A494T5T3-F1
#
_cell.length_a   1.000
_cell.length_b   1.000
_cell.length_c   1.000
_cell.angle_alpha   90.00
_cell.angle_beta   90.00
_cell.angle_gamma   90.00
#
_symmetry.space_group_name_H-M   'P 1'
#
loop_
_entity.id
_entity.type
_entity.pdbx_description
1 polymer ?
#
loop_
_entity_poly.entity_id
_entity_poly.type
_entity_poly.pdbx_seq_one_letter_code
_entity_poly.pdbx_strand_id
1 'polypeptide(L)'
;MSAAFTPEDDAQFAADVAEAAGQLLLDVRERESGRTEGRELGRLGDAEANTYILSRLASERSADAVLSEESADDLSRLDARRVWIIDPLDGSREYGIAGRGDWAVHVGLWEAETGMTASAVAQPALGVVYSTAAIPSLPPPDGRPKLVVSDSRPPYYIEQLAADVEGEVVTMGSAGAKAMAVVRGEVDAYVHSGGQWEWDSAAPVGVALAAGLHCSRIDGSPLLYNRSHPYLPDLLICRPELAEPLLRGIARHATREADTGRVAMAREYVKALQSHDATKLRLSENCRRVENGQITGETGQFIRNDLEHGPQYIPITAVRDLDIKEWDTSVVARYLLDLDGGLTVSITEHFFIPAGDITAITAIIEPIEKTIRR
;
A
#
# COMPACT_ATOMS: atom_id res chain seq x y z
N MET A 1 25.15 4.36 28.22
CA MET A 1 25.64 4.50 26.83
C MET A 1 25.15 3.26 26.10
N SER A 2 24.05 3.36 25.35
CA SER A 2 23.62 2.27 24.48
C SER A 2 24.71 2.05 23.44
N ALA A 3 25.15 0.80 23.24
CA ALA A 3 26.02 0.50 22.10
C ALA A 3 25.23 0.81 20.82
N ALA A 4 25.85 1.52 19.88
CA ALA A 4 25.25 1.72 18.56
C ALA A 4 25.19 0.35 17.85
N PHE A 5 24.04 -0.02 17.32
CA PHE A 5 23.88 -1.24 16.51
C PHE A 5 24.70 -1.11 15.22
N THR A 6 25.26 -2.24 14.76
CA THR A 6 25.93 -2.30 13.45
C THR A 6 24.89 -2.50 12.34
N PRO A 7 25.20 -2.14 11.08
CA PRO A 7 24.32 -2.46 9.94
C PRO A 7 23.97 -3.95 9.85
N GLU A 8 24.93 -4.83 10.19
CA GLU A 8 24.71 -6.27 10.26
C GLU A 8 23.69 -6.65 11.35
N ASP A 9 23.72 -6.00 12.52
CA ASP A 9 22.73 -6.23 13.59
C ASP A 9 21.33 -5.80 13.18
N ASP A 10 21.19 -4.69 12.45
CA ASP A 10 19.90 -4.21 11.96
C ASP A 10 19.34 -5.11 10.84
N ALA A 11 20.20 -5.57 9.94
CA ALA A 11 19.80 -6.50 8.88
C ALA A 11 19.35 -7.86 9.45
N GLN A 12 20.05 -8.38 10.45
CA GLN A 12 19.67 -9.62 11.12
C GLN A 12 18.36 -9.42 11.92
N PHE A 13 18.22 -8.31 12.64
CA PHE A 13 16.99 -8.00 13.37
C PHE A 13 15.78 -7.90 12.43
N ALA A 14 15.92 -7.26 11.27
CA ALA A 14 14.86 -7.18 10.27
C ALA A 14 14.41 -8.59 9.83
N ALA A 15 15.37 -9.49 9.57
CA ALA A 15 15.10 -10.87 9.19
C ALA A 15 14.38 -11.64 10.30
N ASP A 16 14.86 -11.56 11.54
CA ASP A 16 14.29 -12.27 12.69
C ASP A 16 12.86 -11.80 12.99
N VAL A 17 12.59 -10.49 12.87
CA VAL A 17 11.25 -9.92 13.06
C VAL A 17 10.30 -10.36 11.95
N ALA A 18 10.74 -10.31 10.69
CA ALA A 18 9.93 -10.74 9.55
C ALA A 18 9.61 -12.24 9.63
N GLU A 19 10.58 -13.08 9.98
CA GLU A 19 10.39 -14.53 10.18
C GLU A 19 9.35 -14.81 11.26
N ALA A 20 9.52 -14.22 12.44
CA ALA A 20 8.66 -14.48 13.58
C ALA A 20 7.24 -13.93 13.40
N ALA A 21 7.09 -12.76 12.78
CA ALA A 21 5.77 -12.24 12.38
C ALA A 21 5.11 -13.14 11.32
N GLY A 22 5.91 -13.67 10.39
CA GLY A 22 5.44 -14.65 9.41
C GLY A 22 4.93 -15.94 10.06
N GLN A 23 5.65 -16.47 11.04
CA GLN A 23 5.21 -17.65 11.79
C GLN A 23 3.94 -17.36 12.61
N LEU A 24 3.86 -16.21 13.27
CA LEU A 24 2.65 -15.77 13.97
C LEU A 24 1.44 -15.77 13.03
N LEU A 25 1.58 -15.25 11.81
CA LEU A 25 0.52 -15.21 10.81
C LEU A 25 0.08 -16.61 10.35
N LEU A 26 1.00 -17.58 10.27
CA LEU A 26 0.65 -18.97 10.00
C LEU A 26 -0.13 -19.58 11.17
N ASP A 27 0.30 -19.33 12.41
CA ASP A 27 -0.38 -19.80 13.63
C ASP A 27 -1.80 -19.21 13.74
N VAL A 28 -1.99 -17.93 13.41
CA VAL A 28 -3.31 -17.27 13.34
C VAL A 28 -4.20 -17.97 12.31
N ARG A 29 -3.68 -18.25 11.11
CA ARG A 29 -4.41 -18.99 10.07
C ARG A 29 -4.85 -20.38 10.52
N GLU A 30 -3.97 -21.11 11.19
CA GLU A 30 -4.27 -22.43 11.72
C GLU A 30 -5.33 -22.35 12.83
N ARG A 31 -5.16 -21.42 13.78
CA ARG A 31 -6.07 -21.20 14.92
C ARG A 31 -7.48 -20.81 14.48
N GLU A 32 -7.59 -20.01 13.42
CA GLU A 32 -8.85 -19.51 12.89
C GLU A 32 -9.44 -20.36 11.77
N SER A 33 -8.77 -21.44 11.37
CA SER A 33 -9.22 -22.32 10.30
C SER A 33 -10.65 -22.83 10.54
N GLY A 34 -11.56 -22.55 9.61
CA GLY A 34 -12.98 -22.89 9.69
C GLY A 34 -13.81 -22.04 10.67
N ARG A 35 -13.22 -21.00 11.27
CA ARG A 35 -13.88 -20.07 12.21
C ARG A 35 -13.98 -18.67 11.62
N THR A 36 -12.90 -18.19 11.01
CA THR A 36 -12.77 -16.85 10.45
C THR A 36 -12.12 -16.94 9.08
N GLU A 37 -12.67 -16.26 8.07
CA GLU A 37 -12.18 -16.31 6.69
C GLU A 37 -12.28 -14.94 6.01
N GLY A 38 -11.62 -14.80 4.86
CA GLY A 38 -11.72 -13.62 4.01
C GLY A 38 -11.19 -12.37 4.70
N ARG A 39 -11.95 -11.27 4.58
CA ARG A 39 -11.54 -9.94 5.08
C ARG A 39 -11.29 -9.92 6.59
N GLU A 40 -12.10 -10.64 7.36
CA GLU A 40 -11.98 -10.63 8.81
C GLU A 40 -10.71 -11.35 9.29
N LEU A 41 -10.34 -12.43 8.60
CA LEU A 41 -9.07 -13.10 8.86
C LEU A 41 -7.87 -12.20 8.51
N GLY A 42 -7.96 -11.46 7.40
CA GLY A 42 -6.98 -10.43 7.02
C GLY A 42 -6.77 -9.41 8.14
N ARG A 43 -7.85 -8.76 8.59
CA ARG A 43 -7.80 -7.75 9.68
C ARG A 43 -7.21 -8.28 10.98
N LEU A 44 -7.54 -9.52 11.35
CA LEU A 44 -6.99 -10.14 12.54
C LEU A 44 -5.48 -10.37 12.39
N GLY A 45 -5.04 -10.86 11.23
CA GLY A 45 -3.64 -11.03 10.89
C GLY A 45 -2.87 -9.71 10.92
N ASP A 46 -3.38 -8.68 10.25
CA ASP A 46 -2.82 -7.32 10.24
C ASP A 46 -2.61 -6.81 11.67
N ALA A 47 -3.66 -6.89 12.52
CA ALA A 47 -3.62 -6.39 13.89
C ALA A 47 -2.65 -7.14 14.82
N GLU A 48 -2.63 -8.48 14.76
CA GLU A 48 -1.74 -9.31 15.59
C GLU A 48 -0.27 -9.15 15.15
N ALA A 49 -0.01 -9.16 13.85
CA ALA A 49 1.34 -8.94 13.32
C ALA A 49 1.85 -7.53 13.63
N ASN A 50 1.02 -6.49 13.48
CA ASN A 50 1.41 -5.13 13.82
C ASN A 50 1.78 -5.00 15.30
N THR A 51 0.94 -5.55 16.19
CA THR A 51 1.20 -5.54 17.64
C THR A 51 2.53 -6.23 17.98
N TYR A 52 2.79 -7.37 17.35
CA TYR A 52 4.03 -8.11 17.54
C TYR A 52 5.26 -7.30 17.09
N ILE A 53 5.25 -6.79 15.86
CA ILE A 53 6.38 -6.06 15.28
C ILE A 53 6.67 -4.77 16.07
N LEU A 54 5.63 -4.00 16.41
CA LEU A 54 5.77 -2.78 17.20
C LEU A 54 6.34 -3.05 18.60
N SER A 55 5.92 -4.15 19.24
CA SER A 55 6.46 -4.56 20.54
C SER A 55 7.96 -4.86 20.48
N ARG A 56 8.39 -5.62 19.46
CA ARG A 56 9.82 -5.94 19.21
C ARG A 56 10.64 -4.67 18.96
N LEU A 57 10.14 -3.76 18.11
CA LEU A 57 10.79 -2.48 17.82
C LEU A 57 10.90 -1.61 19.08
N ALA A 58 9.83 -1.51 19.87
CA ALA A 58 9.85 -0.75 21.11
C ALA A 58 10.81 -1.32 22.17
N SER A 59 11.02 -2.65 22.22
CA SER A 59 11.94 -3.26 23.18
C SER A 59 13.40 -3.24 22.73
N GLU A 60 13.67 -3.46 21.45
CA GLU A 60 15.03 -3.70 20.94
C GLU A 60 15.60 -2.54 20.10
N ARG A 61 14.75 -1.63 19.63
CA ARG A 61 15.10 -0.46 18.80
C ARG A 61 14.37 0.81 19.28
N SER A 62 14.26 0.97 20.59
CA SER A 62 13.46 2.04 21.25
C SER A 62 13.82 3.49 20.90
N ALA A 63 14.96 3.73 20.25
CA ALA A 63 15.38 5.06 19.79
C ALA A 63 14.99 5.36 18.34
N ASP A 64 14.58 4.35 17.58
CA ASP A 64 14.20 4.49 16.16
C ASP A 64 12.70 4.79 16.07
N ALA A 65 12.30 5.61 15.08
CA ALA A 65 10.89 5.85 14.80
C ALA A 65 10.30 4.72 13.95
N VAL A 66 8.97 4.65 13.87
CA VAL A 66 8.27 3.62 13.10
C VAL A 66 7.19 4.24 12.23
N LEU A 67 7.08 3.77 10.99
CA LEU A 67 5.97 3.97 10.08
C LEU A 67 5.36 2.60 9.76
N SER A 68 4.11 2.38 10.17
CA SER A 68 3.38 1.13 9.92
C SER A 68 2.13 1.41 9.10
N GLU A 69 1.75 0.51 8.18
CA GLU A 69 0.43 0.54 7.52
C GLU A 69 -0.69 0.64 8.56
N GLU A 70 -0.59 -0.20 9.59
CA GLU A 70 -1.62 -0.51 10.59
C GLU A 70 -1.62 0.44 11.79
N SER A 71 -0.94 1.58 11.71
CA SER A 71 -0.90 2.56 12.81
C SER A 71 -0.99 4.00 12.30
N ALA A 72 -1.68 4.84 13.06
CA ALA A 72 -1.76 6.26 12.75
C ALA A 72 -0.35 6.88 12.73
N ASP A 73 -0.12 7.77 11.77
CA ASP A 73 1.18 8.41 11.59
C ASP A 73 1.21 9.75 12.33
N ASP A 74 1.89 9.80 13.48
CA ASP A 74 2.03 11.02 14.29
C ASP A 74 3.07 12.01 13.74
N LEU A 75 3.71 11.67 12.62
CA LEU A 75 4.73 12.44 11.90
C LEU A 75 6.04 12.68 12.66
N SER A 76 6.20 12.13 13.88
CA SER A 76 7.44 12.25 14.66
C SER A 76 8.65 11.66 13.93
N ARG A 77 8.41 10.67 13.04
CA ARG A 77 9.40 10.07 12.15
C ARG A 77 10.09 11.05 11.20
N LEU A 78 9.50 12.22 10.91
CA LEU A 78 10.09 13.18 9.98
C LEU A 78 11.32 13.90 10.56
N ASP A 79 11.42 13.97 11.88
CA ASP A 79 12.58 14.51 12.60
C ASP A 79 13.61 13.43 12.96
N ALA A 80 13.26 12.15 12.75
CA ALA A 80 14.10 11.02 13.08
C ALA A 80 15.14 10.73 11.99
N ARG A 81 16.34 10.29 12.41
CA ARG A 81 17.40 9.84 11.49
C ARG A 81 17.25 8.38 11.07
N ARG A 82 16.47 7.60 11.81
CA ARG A 82 16.28 6.16 11.63
C ARG A 82 14.80 5.84 11.78
N VAL A 83 14.21 5.22 10.75
CA VAL A 83 12.78 4.92 10.67
C VAL A 83 12.58 3.51 10.16
N TRP A 84 11.93 2.67 10.96
CA TRP A 84 11.44 1.38 10.52
C TRP A 84 10.14 1.57 9.75
N ILE A 85 10.12 1.19 8.48
CA ILE A 85 8.96 1.23 7.60
C ILE A 85 8.49 -0.22 7.43
N ILE A 86 7.30 -0.52 7.95
CA ILE A 86 6.80 -1.89 8.07
C ILE A 86 5.43 -2.05 7.42
N ASP A 87 5.26 -3.22 6.79
CA ASP A 87 3.96 -3.76 6.38
C ASP A 87 3.78 -5.08 7.14
N PRO A 88 2.95 -5.11 8.19
CA PRO A 88 2.76 -6.31 9.00
C PRO A 88 2.19 -7.50 8.21
N LEU A 89 1.43 -7.23 7.13
CA LEU A 89 0.84 -8.25 6.28
C LEU A 89 0.49 -7.66 4.89
N ASP A 90 1.44 -7.74 3.96
CA ASP A 90 1.21 -7.34 2.58
C ASP A 90 0.42 -8.45 1.86
N GLY A 91 -0.73 -8.06 1.30
CA GLY A 91 -1.68 -9.00 0.69
C GLY A 91 -2.67 -9.60 1.69
N SER A 92 -3.24 -8.80 2.60
CA SER A 92 -4.26 -9.27 3.56
C SER A 92 -5.48 -9.93 2.89
N ARG A 93 -5.82 -9.54 1.65
CA ARG A 93 -6.82 -10.24 0.82
C ARG A 93 -6.36 -11.65 0.47
N GLU A 94 -5.14 -11.79 -0.03
CA GLU A 94 -4.53 -13.08 -0.39
C GLU A 94 -4.46 -13.99 0.85
N TYR A 95 -4.04 -13.44 1.99
CA TYR A 95 -4.01 -14.11 3.28
C TYR A 95 -5.39 -14.57 3.78
N GLY A 96 -6.45 -13.81 3.50
CA GLY A 96 -7.83 -14.21 3.81
C GLY A 96 -8.36 -15.39 2.99
N ILE A 97 -7.70 -15.76 1.88
CA ILE A 97 -8.16 -16.82 0.96
C ILE A 97 -7.45 -18.14 1.26
N ALA A 98 -8.20 -19.15 1.69
CA ALA A 98 -7.69 -20.48 2.00
C ALA A 98 -6.83 -21.07 0.86
N GLY A 99 -5.66 -21.61 1.22
CA GLY A 99 -4.71 -22.22 0.28
C GLY A 99 -3.89 -21.24 -0.57
N ARG A 100 -4.16 -19.93 -0.50
CA ARG A 100 -3.36 -18.91 -1.18
C ARG A 100 -2.12 -18.54 -0.36
N GLY A 101 -0.99 -18.31 -1.03
CA GLY A 101 0.34 -18.14 -0.42
C GLY A 101 1.16 -16.94 -0.92
N ASP A 102 0.61 -16.13 -1.83
CA ASP A 102 1.23 -14.90 -2.35
C ASP A 102 0.92 -13.70 -1.45
N TRP A 103 1.37 -13.77 -0.20
CA TRP A 103 1.35 -12.70 0.81
C TRP A 103 2.69 -12.65 1.55
N ALA A 104 3.00 -11.53 2.19
CA ALA A 104 4.33 -11.27 2.75
C ALA A 104 4.28 -10.45 4.05
N VAL A 105 5.43 -10.35 4.72
CA VAL A 105 5.69 -9.39 5.79
C VAL A 105 6.88 -8.53 5.38
N HIS A 106 6.77 -7.20 5.51
CA HIS A 106 7.85 -6.27 5.17
C HIS A 106 8.42 -5.62 6.43
N VAL A 107 9.73 -5.69 6.59
CA VAL A 107 10.47 -5.01 7.66
C VAL A 107 11.65 -4.29 7.04
N GLY A 108 11.56 -2.97 6.87
CA GLY A 108 12.62 -2.15 6.30
C GLY A 108 13.10 -1.07 7.26
N LEU A 109 14.40 -0.85 7.36
CA LEU A 109 15.01 0.29 8.04
C LEU A 109 15.48 1.30 7.00
N TRP A 110 14.94 2.51 7.12
CA TRP A 110 15.42 3.69 6.42
C TRP A 110 16.32 4.53 7.34
N GLU A 111 17.43 5.02 6.78
CA GLU A 111 18.32 5.97 7.45
C GLU A 111 18.48 7.25 6.62
N ALA A 112 18.43 8.38 7.32
CA ALA A 112 18.61 9.69 6.71
C ALA A 112 19.94 9.76 5.94
N GLU A 113 19.89 10.35 4.74
CA GLU A 113 21.02 10.51 3.81
C GLU A 113 21.50 9.21 3.12
N THR A 114 21.19 8.03 3.67
CA THR A 114 21.62 6.74 3.10
C THR A 114 20.50 6.02 2.32
N GLY A 115 19.25 6.08 2.80
CA GLY A 115 18.13 5.32 2.24
C GLY A 115 17.90 4.01 3.00
N MET A 116 17.47 2.96 2.30
CA MET A 116 17.21 1.65 2.91
C MET A 116 18.54 0.95 3.25
N THR A 117 18.80 0.70 4.54
CA THR A 117 20.08 0.10 5.01
C THR A 117 19.94 -1.31 5.57
N ALA A 118 18.76 -1.64 6.11
CA ALA A 118 18.39 -3.01 6.45
C ALA A 118 16.99 -3.32 5.90
N SER A 119 16.78 -4.52 5.37
CA SER A 119 15.47 -4.91 4.85
C SER A 119 15.28 -6.42 4.90
N ALA A 120 14.06 -6.84 5.19
CA ALA A 120 13.63 -8.22 5.12
C ALA A 120 12.20 -8.34 4.57
N VAL A 121 11.99 -9.35 3.74
CA VAL A 121 10.68 -9.77 3.23
C VAL A 121 10.49 -11.24 3.54
N ALA A 122 9.55 -11.56 4.42
CA ALA A 122 9.16 -12.94 4.67
C ALA A 122 8.06 -13.36 3.71
N GLN A 123 8.15 -14.59 3.17
CA GLN A 123 7.06 -15.27 2.46
C GLN A 123 6.71 -16.54 3.21
N PRO A 124 5.85 -16.45 4.24
CA PRO A 124 5.69 -17.53 5.21
C PRO A 124 5.14 -18.82 4.59
N ALA A 125 4.24 -18.70 3.59
CA ALA A 125 3.74 -19.86 2.85
C ALA A 125 4.82 -20.64 2.08
N LEU A 126 5.96 -20.00 1.77
CA LEU A 126 7.13 -20.64 1.15
C LEU A 126 8.18 -21.08 2.18
N GLY A 127 8.07 -20.64 3.44
CA GLY A 127 9.04 -20.89 4.49
C GLY A 127 10.40 -20.20 4.24
N VAL A 128 10.39 -19.02 3.60
CA VAL A 128 11.62 -18.29 3.23
C VAL A 128 11.56 -16.83 3.67
N VAL A 129 12.70 -16.29 4.08
CA VAL A 129 12.94 -14.88 4.36
C VAL A 129 14.08 -14.40 3.48
N TYR A 130 13.84 -13.32 2.73
CA TYR A 130 14.87 -12.62 1.95
C TYR A 130 15.30 -11.39 2.72
N SER A 131 16.60 -11.20 2.93
CA SER A 131 17.08 -10.06 3.72
C SER A 131 18.41 -9.52 3.24
N THR A 132 18.72 -8.29 3.62
CA THR A 132 20.03 -7.67 3.40
C THR A 132 21.13 -8.29 4.26
N ALA A 133 20.79 -9.09 5.28
CA ALA A 133 21.76 -9.87 6.05
C ALA A 133 22.30 -11.07 5.25
N ALA A 134 21.51 -11.56 4.29
CA ALA A 134 21.86 -12.67 3.41
C ALA A 134 21.49 -12.33 1.96
N ILE A 135 22.41 -11.64 1.28
CA ILE A 135 22.19 -11.16 -0.09
C ILE A 135 21.94 -12.35 -1.04
N PRO A 136 20.79 -12.39 -1.73
CA PRO A 136 20.51 -13.45 -2.68
C PRO A 136 21.32 -13.27 -3.97
N SER A 137 21.76 -14.39 -4.55
CA SER A 137 22.36 -14.38 -5.89
C SER A 137 21.26 -14.36 -6.94
N LEU A 138 21.26 -13.34 -7.81
CA LEU A 138 20.35 -13.29 -8.95
C LEU A 138 20.70 -14.41 -9.95
N PRO A 139 19.78 -15.33 -10.28
CA PRO A 139 20.04 -16.34 -11.30
C PRO A 139 20.16 -15.69 -12.70
N PRO A 140 20.80 -16.36 -13.67
CA PRO A 140 20.85 -15.87 -15.05
C PRO A 140 19.43 -15.77 -15.66
N PRO A 141 19.21 -14.89 -16.65
CA PRO A 141 17.93 -14.81 -17.34
C PRO A 141 17.61 -16.14 -18.03
N ASP A 142 16.33 -16.50 -18.06
CA ASP A 142 15.85 -17.70 -18.77
C ASP A 142 14.66 -17.36 -19.68
N GLY A 143 14.85 -17.56 -20.99
CA GLY A 143 13.79 -17.37 -21.97
C GLY A 143 13.40 -15.92 -22.22
N ARG A 144 12.10 -15.71 -22.43
CA ARG A 144 11.52 -14.39 -22.73
C ARG A 144 11.26 -13.61 -21.44
N PRO A 145 11.45 -12.27 -21.42
CA PRO A 145 11.18 -11.47 -20.24
C PRO A 145 9.74 -11.63 -19.74
N LYS A 146 9.57 -11.86 -18.45
CA LYS A 146 8.27 -11.91 -17.77
C LYS A 146 8.07 -10.65 -16.92
N LEU A 147 7.02 -9.91 -17.21
CA LEU A 147 6.65 -8.69 -16.49
C LEU A 147 5.51 -9.03 -15.53
N VAL A 148 5.80 -9.07 -14.24
CA VAL A 148 4.80 -9.26 -13.19
C VAL A 148 4.10 -7.95 -12.83
N VAL A 149 2.77 -8.01 -12.71
CA VAL A 149 1.91 -6.91 -12.27
C VAL A 149 0.87 -7.38 -11.26
N SER A 150 0.18 -6.44 -10.62
CA SER A 150 -0.94 -6.75 -9.73
C SER A 150 -2.05 -7.50 -10.49
N ASP A 151 -2.59 -8.54 -9.86
CA ASP A 151 -3.76 -9.29 -10.32
C ASP A 151 -5.05 -8.46 -10.41
N SER A 152 -5.15 -7.43 -9.58
CA SER A 152 -6.35 -6.62 -9.37
C SER A 152 -6.23 -5.23 -9.97
N ARG A 153 -5.01 -4.70 -10.09
CA ARG A 153 -4.73 -3.35 -10.58
C ARG A 153 -3.53 -3.33 -11.54
N PRO A 154 -3.57 -4.06 -12.66
CA PRO A 154 -2.48 -4.00 -13.64
C PRO A 154 -2.40 -2.60 -14.29
N PRO A 155 -1.19 -2.06 -14.54
CA PRO A 155 -1.01 -0.86 -15.35
C PRO A 155 -1.69 -0.99 -16.71
N TYR A 156 -2.47 0.01 -17.13
CA TYR A 156 -3.23 -0.06 -18.39
C TYR A 156 -2.35 -0.18 -19.64
N TYR A 157 -1.06 0.12 -19.53
CA TYR A 157 -0.07 0.11 -20.61
C TYR A 157 0.80 -1.16 -20.61
N ILE A 158 0.54 -2.13 -19.73
CA ILE A 158 1.45 -3.26 -19.51
C ILE A 158 1.63 -4.15 -20.75
N GLU A 159 0.56 -4.37 -21.52
CA GLU A 159 0.61 -5.23 -22.72
C GLU A 159 1.51 -4.62 -23.80
N GLN A 160 1.43 -3.30 -24.01
CA GLN A 160 2.31 -2.60 -24.94
C GLN A 160 3.75 -2.61 -24.47
N LEU A 161 3.97 -2.48 -23.15
CA LEU A 161 5.30 -2.55 -22.55
C LEU A 161 5.94 -3.94 -22.69
N ALA A 162 5.18 -5.01 -22.46
CA ALA A 162 5.66 -6.37 -22.66
C ALA A 162 6.02 -6.63 -24.13
N ALA A 163 5.20 -6.15 -25.08
CA ALA A 163 5.49 -6.26 -26.50
C ALA A 163 6.78 -5.55 -26.92
N ASP A 164 7.14 -4.41 -26.30
CA ASP A 164 8.38 -3.68 -26.58
C ASP A 164 9.67 -4.46 -26.25
N VAL A 165 9.57 -5.44 -25.34
CA VAL A 165 10.69 -6.28 -24.90
C VAL A 165 10.52 -7.74 -25.31
N GLU A 166 9.58 -8.03 -26.22
CA GLU A 166 9.22 -9.39 -26.65
C GLU A 166 8.91 -10.33 -25.47
N GLY A 167 8.36 -9.76 -24.40
CA GLY A 167 8.04 -10.42 -23.15
C GLY A 167 6.58 -10.84 -23.01
N GLU A 168 6.25 -11.38 -21.85
CA GLU A 168 4.89 -11.76 -21.47
C GLU A 168 4.49 -11.13 -20.13
N VAL A 169 3.19 -10.91 -19.95
CA VAL A 169 2.63 -10.39 -18.71
C VAL A 169 2.20 -11.54 -17.81
N VAL A 170 2.60 -11.47 -16.54
CA VAL A 170 2.14 -12.39 -15.50
C VAL A 170 1.55 -11.61 -14.34
N THR A 171 0.61 -12.21 -13.61
CA THR A 171 -0.11 -11.55 -12.53
C THR A 171 0.12 -12.24 -11.20
N MET A 172 0.29 -11.47 -10.13
CA MET A 172 0.46 -11.99 -8.76
C MET A 172 -0.09 -10.99 -7.71
N GLY A 173 -0.62 -11.51 -6.60
CA GLY A 173 -0.94 -10.72 -5.40
C GLY A 173 0.32 -10.19 -4.70
N SER A 174 0.18 -9.37 -3.65
CA SER A 174 1.28 -8.85 -2.78
C SER A 174 2.45 -8.12 -3.46
N ALA A 175 2.76 -6.89 -3.05
CA ALA A 175 3.93 -6.18 -3.55
C ALA A 175 5.24 -6.95 -3.26
N GLY A 176 5.36 -7.51 -2.06
CA GLY A 176 6.48 -8.36 -1.63
C GLY A 176 6.63 -9.63 -2.45
N ALA A 177 5.54 -10.36 -2.68
CA ALA A 177 5.58 -11.58 -3.49
C ALA A 177 6.07 -11.31 -4.92
N LYS A 178 5.60 -10.22 -5.53
CA LYS A 178 6.03 -9.78 -6.87
C LYS A 178 7.50 -9.41 -6.91
N ALA A 179 7.97 -8.58 -5.98
CA ALA A 179 9.37 -8.19 -5.92
C ALA A 179 10.28 -9.41 -5.68
N MET A 180 9.90 -10.30 -4.77
CA MET A 180 10.70 -11.48 -4.46
C MET A 180 10.69 -12.51 -5.60
N ALA A 181 9.64 -12.55 -6.44
CA ALA A 181 9.66 -13.33 -7.68
C ALA A 181 10.75 -12.82 -8.65
N VAL A 182 11.01 -11.51 -8.71
CA VAL A 182 12.13 -10.95 -9.47
C VAL A 182 13.46 -11.36 -8.86
N VAL A 183 13.59 -11.26 -7.52
CA VAL A 183 14.80 -11.67 -6.78
C VAL A 183 15.12 -13.16 -7.00
N ARG A 184 14.10 -14.02 -7.04
CA ARG A 184 14.23 -15.45 -7.37
C ARG A 184 14.46 -15.74 -8.85
N GLY A 185 14.30 -14.75 -9.73
CA GLY A 185 14.37 -14.93 -11.19
C GLY A 185 13.23 -15.76 -11.78
N GLU A 186 12.09 -15.86 -11.09
CA GLU A 186 10.86 -16.47 -11.65
C GLU A 186 10.22 -15.57 -12.71
N VAL A 187 10.44 -14.26 -12.54
CA VAL A 187 10.04 -13.17 -13.43
C VAL A 187 11.18 -12.16 -13.55
N ASP A 188 11.14 -11.28 -14.54
CA ASP A 188 12.28 -10.41 -14.88
C ASP A 188 12.04 -8.94 -14.53
N ALA A 189 10.78 -8.53 -14.40
CA ALA A 189 10.42 -7.18 -14.00
C ALA A 189 9.10 -7.16 -13.24
N TYR A 190 9.05 -6.37 -12.18
CA TYR A 190 7.84 -5.96 -11.50
C TYR A 190 7.56 -4.50 -11.85
N VAL A 191 6.42 -4.26 -12.50
CA VAL A 191 5.94 -2.93 -12.88
C VAL A 191 4.67 -2.61 -12.11
N HIS A 192 4.65 -1.48 -11.42
CA HIS A 192 3.45 -0.99 -10.76
C HIS A 192 3.20 0.47 -11.10
N SER A 193 1.93 0.82 -11.34
CA SER A 193 1.48 2.20 -11.47
C SER A 193 0.02 2.28 -11.02
N GLY A 194 -0.35 3.35 -10.33
CA GLY A 194 -1.73 3.56 -9.88
C GLY A 194 -1.92 3.50 -8.37
N GLY A 195 -0.82 3.60 -7.61
CA GLY A 195 -0.85 3.84 -6.18
C GLY A 195 -0.34 2.69 -5.33
N GLN A 196 0.65 3.00 -4.50
CA GLN A 196 1.20 2.20 -3.41
C GLN A 196 1.65 3.15 -2.30
N TRP A 197 2.04 2.59 -1.17
CA TRP A 197 2.59 3.30 -0.03
C TRP A 197 4.05 2.92 0.18
N GLU A 198 4.74 3.67 1.04
CA GLU A 198 6.13 3.40 1.36
C GLU A 198 6.34 1.99 1.94
N TRP A 199 5.44 1.51 2.81
CA TRP A 199 5.51 0.17 3.41
C TRP A 199 5.33 -0.99 2.41
N ASP A 200 4.59 -0.78 1.31
CA ASP A 200 4.44 -1.77 0.24
C ASP A 200 5.79 -2.06 -0.47
N SER A 201 6.72 -1.10 -0.47
CA SER A 201 7.92 -1.15 -1.33
C SER A 201 9.25 -1.01 -0.59
N ALA A 202 9.30 -0.43 0.61
CA ALA A 202 10.54 -0.12 1.32
C ALA A 202 11.43 -1.37 1.51
N ALA A 203 10.91 -2.41 2.17
CA ALA A 203 11.67 -3.64 2.38
C ALA A 203 11.91 -4.42 1.07
N PRO A 204 10.91 -4.59 0.17
CA PRO A 204 11.13 -5.20 -1.14
C PRO A 204 12.25 -4.55 -1.97
N VAL A 205 12.30 -3.22 -2.00
CA VAL A 205 13.31 -2.45 -2.74
C VAL A 205 14.68 -2.57 -2.08
N GLY A 206 14.76 -2.51 -0.75
CA GLY A 206 16.03 -2.72 -0.04
C GLY A 206 16.64 -4.08 -0.34
N VAL A 207 15.83 -5.15 -0.33
CA VAL A 207 16.27 -6.50 -0.71
C VAL A 207 16.64 -6.58 -2.19
N ALA A 208 15.84 -6.01 -3.10
CA ALA A 208 16.10 -6.04 -4.53
C ALA A 208 17.38 -5.28 -4.92
N LEU A 209 17.63 -4.11 -4.33
CA LEU A 209 18.87 -3.35 -4.53
C LEU A 209 20.09 -4.15 -4.03
N ALA A 210 19.99 -4.78 -2.86
CA ALA A 210 21.05 -5.64 -2.34
C ALA A 210 21.34 -6.84 -3.26
N ALA A 211 20.30 -7.39 -3.91
CA ALA A 211 20.41 -8.44 -4.93
C ALA A 211 20.99 -7.97 -6.28
N GLY A 212 21.29 -6.67 -6.44
CA GLY A 212 21.83 -6.09 -7.67
C GLY A 212 20.79 -5.81 -8.76
N LEU A 213 19.50 -5.76 -8.40
CA LEU A 213 18.43 -5.38 -9.33
C LEU A 213 18.35 -3.86 -9.50
N HIS A 214 17.78 -3.43 -10.62
CA HIS A 214 17.39 -2.04 -10.82
C HIS A 214 16.09 -1.75 -10.07
N CYS A 215 16.06 -0.67 -9.30
CA CYS A 215 14.86 -0.18 -8.63
C CYS A 215 14.71 1.33 -8.86
N SER A 216 13.57 1.76 -9.37
CA SER A 216 13.27 3.19 -9.57
C SER A 216 11.76 3.45 -9.56
N ARG A 217 11.39 4.72 -9.58
CA ARG A 217 10.07 5.16 -10.09
C ARG A 217 9.98 4.83 -11.59
N ILE A 218 8.77 4.86 -12.13
CA ILE A 218 8.56 4.50 -13.55
C ILE A 218 9.12 5.54 -14.53
N ASP A 219 9.44 6.74 -14.04
CA ASP A 219 10.17 7.79 -14.78
C ASP A 219 11.71 7.67 -14.66
N GLY A 220 12.19 6.66 -13.94
CA GLY A 220 13.62 6.41 -13.71
C GLY A 220 14.21 7.17 -12.51
N SER A 221 13.45 8.04 -11.85
CA SER A 221 13.91 8.75 -10.66
C SER A 221 14.04 7.80 -9.45
N PRO A 222 14.87 8.13 -8.44
CA PRO A 222 15.03 7.30 -7.25
C PRO A 222 13.72 7.16 -6.45
N LEU A 223 13.53 5.99 -5.84
CA LEU A 223 12.48 5.77 -4.84
C LEU A 223 12.90 6.46 -3.54
N LEU A 224 12.04 7.37 -3.04
CA LEU A 224 12.30 8.14 -1.82
C LEU A 224 11.33 7.70 -0.73
N TYR A 225 11.86 7.57 0.48
CA TYR A 225 11.14 7.12 1.67
C TYR A 225 11.22 8.16 2.79
N ASN A 226 10.46 7.92 3.87
CA ASN A 226 10.22 8.82 4.98
C ASN A 226 9.70 10.21 4.53
N ARG A 227 8.80 10.23 3.54
CA ARG A 227 8.17 11.47 3.06
C ARG A 227 7.03 11.85 3.99
N SER A 228 6.72 13.15 4.08
CA SER A 228 5.58 13.62 4.88
C SER A 228 4.26 13.00 4.44
N HIS A 229 4.10 12.76 3.14
CA HIS A 229 3.05 11.89 2.61
C HIS A 229 3.70 10.59 2.14
N PRO A 230 3.48 9.45 2.81
CA PRO A 230 4.19 8.20 2.53
C PRO A 230 3.59 7.44 1.34
N TYR A 231 3.11 8.16 0.33
CA TYR A 231 2.52 7.58 -0.87
C TYR A 231 3.55 7.51 -1.99
N LEU A 232 3.66 6.35 -2.61
CA LEU A 232 4.59 6.03 -3.67
C LEU A 232 3.80 5.46 -4.85
N PRO A 233 3.46 6.27 -5.86
CA PRO A 233 2.40 5.91 -6.81
C PRO A 233 2.76 4.78 -7.78
N ASP A 234 4.04 4.54 -7.97
CA ASP A 234 4.55 3.68 -9.03
C ASP A 234 5.99 3.25 -8.74
N LEU A 235 6.38 2.11 -9.28
CA LEU A 235 7.74 1.60 -9.21
C LEU A 235 8.05 0.68 -10.38
N LEU A 236 9.33 0.50 -10.63
CA LEU A 236 9.93 -0.50 -11.49
C LEU A 236 11.03 -1.20 -10.70
N ILE A 237 10.90 -2.52 -10.51
CA ILE A 237 11.97 -3.40 -10.05
C ILE A 237 12.27 -4.37 -11.19
N CYS A 238 13.48 -4.43 -11.71
CA CYS A 238 13.80 -5.32 -12.82
C CYS A 238 15.27 -5.71 -12.87
N ARG A 239 15.57 -6.70 -13.71
CA ARG A 239 16.96 -7.01 -14.06
C ARG A 239 17.63 -5.78 -14.70
N PRO A 240 18.91 -5.48 -14.38
CA PRO A 240 19.59 -4.28 -14.88
C PRO A 240 19.54 -4.11 -16.41
N GLU A 241 19.67 -5.22 -17.15
CA GLU A 241 19.62 -5.26 -18.61
C GLU A 241 18.25 -4.87 -19.20
N LEU A 242 17.17 -4.94 -18.42
CA LEU A 242 15.82 -4.57 -18.82
C LEU A 242 15.43 -3.13 -18.42
N ALA A 243 16.21 -2.47 -17.56
CA ALA A 243 15.85 -1.16 -17.03
C ALA A 243 15.65 -0.11 -18.13
N GLU A 244 16.65 0.06 -19.00
CA GLU A 244 16.58 1.06 -20.07
C GLU A 244 15.46 0.79 -21.10
N PRO A 245 15.29 -0.43 -21.67
CA PRO A 245 14.19 -0.67 -22.59
C PRO A 245 12.82 -0.54 -21.95
N LEU A 246 12.64 -0.98 -20.69
CA LEU A 246 11.37 -0.82 -19.99
C LEU A 246 11.06 0.65 -19.70
N LEU A 247 12.01 1.44 -19.21
CA LEU A 247 11.81 2.88 -18.96
C LEU A 247 11.45 3.62 -20.27
N ARG A 248 12.09 3.28 -21.40
CA ARG A 248 11.71 3.83 -22.71
C ARG A 248 10.30 3.41 -23.16
N GLY A 249 9.89 2.17 -22.91
CA GLY A 249 8.53 1.71 -23.17
C GLY A 249 7.52 2.46 -22.31
N ILE A 250 7.80 2.57 -21.00
CA ILE A 250 6.94 3.28 -20.06
C ILE A 250 6.77 4.75 -20.46
N ALA A 251 7.86 5.46 -20.78
CA ALA A 251 7.79 6.85 -21.22
C ALA A 251 6.92 7.05 -22.49
N ARG A 252 6.78 6.02 -23.33
CA ARG A 252 5.90 6.06 -24.52
C ARG A 252 4.44 5.78 -24.21
N HIS A 253 4.16 4.83 -23.30
CA HIS A 253 2.81 4.28 -23.12
C HIS A 253 2.09 4.77 -21.84
N ALA A 254 2.82 5.18 -20.81
CA ALA A 254 2.26 5.71 -19.57
C ALA A 254 1.89 7.20 -19.70
N THR A 255 0.86 7.49 -20.48
CA THR A 255 0.38 8.84 -20.77
C THR A 255 -0.57 9.44 -19.71
N ARG A 256 -0.78 8.77 -18.58
CA ARG A 256 -1.67 9.24 -17.50
C ARG A 256 -0.80 9.74 -16.36
N GLU A 257 -1.12 10.91 -15.83
CA GLU A 257 -0.52 11.38 -14.59
C GLU A 257 -0.97 10.49 -13.43
N ALA A 258 -0.03 10.17 -12.54
CA ALA A 258 -0.36 9.49 -11.30
C ALA A 258 -1.15 10.44 -10.39
N ASP A 259 -2.14 9.90 -9.69
CA ASP A 259 -2.76 10.64 -8.59
C ASP A 259 -1.68 11.02 -7.58
N THR A 260 -1.79 12.20 -6.99
CA THR A 260 -1.03 12.50 -5.76
C THR A 260 -1.55 11.62 -4.62
N GLY A 261 -0.77 11.48 -3.56
CA GLY A 261 -1.22 10.69 -2.41
C GLY A 261 -2.54 11.18 -1.82
N ARG A 262 -2.75 12.50 -1.76
CA ARG A 262 -4.00 13.08 -1.24
C ARG A 262 -5.19 12.77 -2.14
N VAL A 263 -5.02 12.88 -3.45
CA VAL A 263 -6.06 12.53 -4.43
C VAL A 263 -6.38 11.03 -4.33
N ALA A 264 -5.36 10.18 -4.20
CA ALA A 264 -5.56 8.74 -4.02
C ALA A 264 -6.36 8.43 -2.74
N MET A 265 -6.03 9.06 -1.61
CA MET A 265 -6.78 8.89 -0.35
C MET A 265 -8.23 9.34 -0.46
N ALA A 266 -8.50 10.51 -1.04
CA ALA A 266 -9.86 10.99 -1.27
C ALA A 266 -10.64 10.05 -2.19
N ARG A 267 -9.99 9.52 -3.24
CA ARG A 267 -10.59 8.56 -4.17
C ARG A 267 -10.93 7.24 -3.48
N GLU A 268 -10.04 6.72 -2.62
CA GLU A 268 -10.32 5.52 -1.84
C GLU A 268 -11.50 5.73 -0.88
N TYR A 269 -11.61 6.90 -0.25
CA TYR A 269 -12.80 7.24 0.55
C TYR A 269 -14.08 7.18 -0.29
N VAL A 270 -14.09 7.82 -1.46
CA VAL A 270 -15.27 7.83 -2.34
C VAL A 270 -15.61 6.42 -2.84
N LYS A 271 -14.62 5.56 -3.10
CA LYS A 271 -14.87 4.14 -3.43
C LYS A 271 -15.51 3.38 -2.26
N ALA A 272 -15.06 3.63 -1.04
CA ALA A 272 -15.57 2.97 0.16
C ALA A 272 -17.06 3.24 0.41
N LEU A 273 -17.59 4.38 -0.05
CA LEU A 273 -19.03 4.68 0.00
C LEU A 273 -19.89 3.62 -0.68
N GLN A 274 -19.39 3.04 -1.78
CA GLN A 274 -20.11 2.01 -2.55
C GLN A 274 -19.65 0.59 -2.17
N SER A 275 -18.36 0.40 -1.91
CA SER A 275 -17.83 -0.95 -1.64
C SER A 275 -18.05 -1.42 -0.21
N HIS A 276 -18.38 -0.50 0.72
CA HIS A 276 -18.42 -0.75 2.16
C HIS A 276 -17.12 -1.40 2.67
N ASP A 277 -16.00 -1.03 2.04
CA ASP A 277 -14.67 -1.51 2.40
C ASP A 277 -13.82 -0.34 2.85
N ALA A 278 -13.70 -0.17 4.17
CA ALA A 278 -12.91 0.88 4.76
C ALA A 278 -11.49 0.42 5.15
N THR A 279 -11.09 -0.80 4.78
CA THR A 279 -9.79 -1.38 5.18
C THR A 279 -8.59 -0.58 4.71
N LYS A 280 -8.69 0.07 3.54
CA LYS A 280 -7.62 0.91 2.98
C LYS A 280 -7.76 2.39 3.32
N LEU A 281 -8.69 2.77 4.20
CA LEU A 281 -8.91 4.16 4.58
C LEU A 281 -8.00 4.60 5.74
N ARG A 282 -7.08 5.50 5.41
CA ARG A 282 -6.23 6.17 6.40
C ARG A 282 -6.91 7.42 6.93
N LEU A 283 -7.58 7.25 8.08
CA LEU A 283 -8.18 8.32 8.86
C LEU A 283 -7.44 8.45 10.18
N SER A 284 -7.08 9.68 10.56
CA SER A 284 -6.48 9.94 11.87
C SER A 284 -7.47 9.60 12.99
N GLU A 285 -6.96 9.32 14.19
CA GLU A 285 -7.78 9.00 15.36
C GLU A 285 -8.87 10.06 15.59
N ASN A 286 -8.48 11.34 15.51
CA ASN A 286 -9.34 12.50 15.72
C ASN A 286 -10.04 13.00 14.46
N CYS A 287 -10.11 12.18 13.39
CA CYS A 287 -10.78 12.57 12.16
C CYS A 287 -12.28 12.82 12.39
N ARG A 288 -12.78 13.97 11.94
CA ARG A 288 -14.19 14.36 12.08
C ARG A 288 -14.88 14.45 10.73
N ARG A 289 -16.15 14.03 10.69
CA ARG A 289 -17.04 14.18 9.52
C ARG A 289 -18.18 15.14 9.84
N VAL A 290 -18.41 16.09 8.94
CA VAL A 290 -19.52 17.05 9.01
C VAL A 290 -20.31 16.99 7.71
N GLU A 291 -21.62 16.80 7.78
CA GLU A 291 -22.53 16.78 6.64
C GLU A 291 -23.54 17.93 6.75
N ASN A 292 -23.58 18.82 5.76
CA ASN A 292 -24.51 19.97 5.74
C ASN A 292 -24.55 20.76 7.07
N GLY A 293 -23.39 20.89 7.73
CA GLY A 293 -23.21 21.60 9.01
C GLY A 293 -23.48 20.78 10.27
N GLN A 294 -23.89 19.51 10.16
CA GLN A 294 -24.08 18.60 11.29
C GLN A 294 -22.90 17.64 11.43
N ILE A 295 -22.44 17.41 12.66
CA ILE A 295 -21.40 16.42 12.93
C ILE A 295 -22.02 15.03 12.78
N THR A 296 -21.46 14.22 11.89
CA THR A 296 -21.92 12.84 11.63
C THR A 296 -20.85 11.80 11.93
N GLY A 297 -19.60 12.20 12.18
CA GLY A 297 -18.55 11.30 12.65
C GLY A 297 -17.56 12.02 13.56
N GLU A 298 -17.26 11.41 14.72
CA GLU A 298 -16.44 12.04 15.77
C GLU A 298 -14.99 11.53 15.80
N THR A 299 -14.73 10.34 15.26
CA THR A 299 -13.39 9.74 15.19
C THR A 299 -13.17 9.00 13.86
N GLY A 300 -11.91 8.79 13.48
CA GLY A 300 -11.58 8.00 12.30
C GLY A 300 -12.12 6.57 12.38
N GLN A 301 -12.06 5.95 13.56
CA GLN A 301 -12.60 4.60 13.77
C GLN A 301 -14.13 4.57 13.63
N PHE A 302 -14.83 5.59 14.14
CA PHE A 302 -16.27 5.70 13.96
C PHE A 302 -16.61 5.80 12.47
N ILE A 303 -15.92 6.68 11.73
CA ILE A 303 -16.18 6.90 10.29
C ILE A 303 -15.95 5.61 9.49
N ARG A 304 -14.87 4.87 9.75
CA ARG A 304 -14.63 3.56 9.10
C ARG A 304 -15.78 2.58 9.38
N ASN A 305 -16.16 2.42 10.64
CA ASN A 305 -17.25 1.52 11.03
C ASN A 305 -18.59 1.93 10.40
N ASP A 306 -18.85 3.23 10.34
CA ASP A 306 -20.06 3.79 9.75
C ASP A 306 -20.10 3.57 8.23
N LEU A 307 -19.00 3.71 7.50
CA LEU A 307 -18.93 3.38 6.07
C LEU A 307 -19.21 1.89 5.78
N GLU A 308 -18.75 1.01 6.66
CA GLU A 308 -18.88 -0.44 6.50
C GLU A 308 -20.27 -0.97 6.88
N HIS A 309 -20.91 -0.37 7.90
CA HIS A 309 -22.12 -0.93 8.52
C HIS A 309 -23.29 0.07 8.60
N GLY A 310 -23.07 1.34 8.28
CA GLY A 310 -24.03 2.41 8.40
C GLY A 310 -25.18 2.25 7.41
N PRO A 311 -26.45 2.23 7.86
CA PRO A 311 -27.60 2.00 7.00
C PRO A 311 -27.80 3.08 5.92
N GLN A 312 -27.22 4.26 6.10
CA GLN A 312 -27.26 5.37 5.16
C GLN A 312 -26.45 5.12 3.88
N TYR A 313 -25.43 4.25 3.92
CA TYR A 313 -24.62 3.94 2.74
C TYR A 313 -25.20 2.76 1.95
N ILE A 314 -25.99 1.88 2.57
CA ILE A 314 -26.60 0.70 1.91
C ILE A 314 -27.34 1.04 0.61
N PRO A 315 -28.13 2.13 0.51
CA PRO A 315 -28.87 2.44 -0.71
C PRO A 315 -27.98 2.95 -1.86
N ILE A 316 -26.67 3.11 -1.68
CA ILE A 316 -25.77 3.65 -2.71
C ILE A 316 -25.55 2.60 -3.79
N THR A 317 -26.01 2.92 -5.00
CA THR A 317 -25.91 2.02 -6.17
C THR A 317 -24.74 2.37 -7.07
N ALA A 318 -24.40 3.66 -7.19
CA ALA A 318 -23.30 4.13 -8.01
C ALA A 318 -22.75 5.49 -7.56
N VAL A 319 -21.45 5.67 -7.81
CA VAL A 319 -20.79 6.97 -7.85
C VAL A 319 -20.47 7.31 -9.31
N ARG A 320 -20.89 8.49 -9.79
CA ARG A 320 -20.66 8.95 -11.17
C ARG A 320 -20.03 10.33 -11.20
N ASP A 321 -19.44 10.66 -12.35
CA ASP A 321 -18.95 12.01 -12.68
C ASP A 321 -17.97 12.57 -11.63
N LEU A 322 -17.11 11.72 -11.08
CA LEU A 322 -16.14 12.08 -10.06
C LEU A 322 -15.05 13.02 -10.62
N ASP A 323 -15.09 14.28 -10.18
CA ASP A 323 -14.08 15.31 -10.38
C ASP A 323 -13.34 15.54 -9.06
N ILE A 324 -12.01 15.46 -9.08
CA ILE A 324 -11.18 15.67 -7.89
C ILE A 324 -10.19 16.81 -8.16
N LYS A 325 -10.10 17.75 -7.22
CA LYS A 325 -9.13 18.85 -7.26
C LYS A 325 -8.36 18.92 -5.95
N GLU A 326 -7.05 18.96 -6.04
CA GLU A 326 -6.16 19.21 -4.90
C GLU A 326 -5.78 20.70 -4.85
N TRP A 327 -5.73 21.26 -3.64
CA TRP A 327 -5.14 22.55 -3.35
C TRP A 327 -4.44 22.47 -1.98
N ASP A 328 -3.12 22.71 -1.98
CA ASP A 328 -2.28 22.64 -0.79
C ASP A 328 -2.41 21.30 -0.03
N THR A 329 -3.02 21.32 1.15
CA THR A 329 -3.23 20.17 2.03
C THR A 329 -4.66 19.62 1.95
N SER A 330 -5.46 20.13 1.01
CA SER A 330 -6.88 19.82 0.90
C SER A 330 -7.23 19.23 -0.46
N VAL A 331 -8.23 18.36 -0.47
CA VAL A 331 -8.80 17.78 -1.68
C VAL A 331 -10.30 18.04 -1.71
N VAL A 332 -10.82 18.43 -2.86
CA VAL A 332 -12.25 18.59 -3.10
C VAL A 332 -12.67 17.56 -4.14
N ALA A 333 -13.55 16.65 -3.76
CA ALA A 333 -14.19 15.70 -4.66
C ALA A 333 -15.63 16.16 -4.93
N ARG A 334 -16.03 16.19 -6.19
CA ARG A 334 -17.41 16.42 -6.63
C ARG A 334 -17.88 15.23 -7.42
N TYR A 335 -19.05 14.70 -7.11
CA TYR A 335 -19.59 13.54 -7.78
C TYR A 335 -21.11 13.45 -7.60
N LEU A 336 -21.72 12.59 -8.40
CA LEU A 336 -23.12 12.22 -8.27
C LEU A 336 -23.21 10.87 -7.56
N LEU A 337 -24.12 10.80 -6.60
CA LEU A 337 -24.43 9.60 -5.84
C LEU A 337 -25.84 9.13 -6.24
N ASP A 338 -25.93 7.97 -6.86
CA ASP A 338 -27.20 7.36 -7.23
C ASP A 338 -27.65 6.41 -6.12
N LEU A 339 -28.89 6.60 -5.66
CA LEU A 339 -29.50 5.85 -4.59
C LEU A 339 -30.61 4.94 -5.12
N ASP A 340 -30.83 3.83 -4.43
CA ASP A 340 -31.98 2.95 -4.63
C ASP A 340 -33.28 3.77 -4.64
N GLY A 341 -34.20 3.42 -5.55
CA GLY A 341 -35.41 4.20 -5.79
C GLY A 341 -35.25 5.33 -6.82
N GLY A 342 -34.08 5.45 -7.47
CA GLY A 342 -33.86 6.36 -8.60
C GLY A 342 -33.75 7.83 -8.18
N LEU A 343 -33.26 8.06 -6.96
CA LEU A 343 -32.86 9.35 -6.43
C LEU A 343 -31.38 9.57 -6.73
N THR A 344 -31.02 10.77 -7.16
CA THR A 344 -29.61 11.17 -7.32
C THR A 344 -29.37 12.43 -6.52
N VAL A 345 -28.27 12.46 -5.78
CA VAL A 345 -27.78 13.64 -5.08
C VAL A 345 -26.42 14.06 -5.61
N SER A 346 -26.18 15.36 -5.64
CA SER A 346 -24.87 15.97 -5.90
C SER A 346 -24.12 16.05 -4.57
N ILE A 347 -22.87 15.59 -4.57
CA ILE A 347 -22.00 15.63 -3.42
C ILE A 347 -20.80 16.51 -3.72
N THR A 348 -20.47 17.42 -2.80
CA THR A 348 -19.15 18.06 -2.71
C THR A 348 -18.51 17.67 -1.38
N GLU A 349 -17.45 16.89 -1.43
CA GLU A 349 -16.67 16.49 -0.26
C GLU A 349 -15.33 17.20 -0.22
N HIS A 350 -15.04 17.83 0.92
CA HIS A 350 -13.76 18.44 1.24
C HIS A 350 -13.01 17.54 2.23
N PHE A 351 -11.81 17.14 1.85
CA PHE A 351 -10.89 16.38 2.68
C PHE A 351 -9.73 17.26 3.10
N PHE A 352 -9.42 17.30 4.40
CA PHE A 352 -8.19 17.90 4.90
C PHE A 352 -7.17 16.80 5.21
N ILE A 353 -6.07 16.80 4.45
CA ILE A 353 -5.05 15.75 4.40
C ILE A 353 -3.68 16.41 4.54
N PRO A 354 -3.25 16.81 5.75
CA PRO A 354 -1.96 17.48 5.93
C PRO A 354 -0.78 16.59 5.50
N ALA A 355 -0.87 15.28 5.74
CA ALA A 355 0.19 14.30 5.56
C ALA A 355 -0.38 12.94 5.11
N GLY A 356 0.00 11.83 5.76
CA GLY A 356 -0.41 10.47 5.39
C GLY A 356 -1.79 10.03 5.86
N ASP A 357 -2.58 10.89 6.52
CA ASP A 357 -3.91 10.58 7.08
C ASP A 357 -4.93 11.69 6.77
N ILE A 358 -6.19 11.32 6.50
CA ILE A 358 -7.31 12.26 6.43
C ILE A 358 -7.66 12.66 7.88
N THR A 359 -7.74 13.96 8.13
CA THR A 359 -7.96 14.51 9.48
C THR A 359 -9.31 15.22 9.62
N ALA A 360 -9.95 15.60 8.52
CA ALA A 360 -11.31 16.11 8.53
C ALA A 360 -11.99 15.88 7.17
N ILE A 361 -13.30 15.65 7.21
CA ILE A 361 -14.16 15.49 6.05
C ILE A 361 -15.38 16.40 6.22
N THR A 362 -15.66 17.23 5.22
CA THR A 362 -16.88 18.04 5.16
C THR A 362 -17.62 17.74 3.88
N ALA A 363 -18.84 17.23 3.97
CA ALA A 363 -19.70 16.94 2.84
C ALA A 363 -20.85 17.95 2.74
N ILE A 364 -21.08 18.43 1.53
CA ILE A 364 -22.28 19.16 1.14
C ILE A 364 -23.09 18.24 0.24
N ILE A 365 -24.33 17.96 0.65
CA ILE A 365 -25.23 17.01 -0.02
C ILE A 365 -26.43 17.79 -0.54
N GLU A 366 -26.61 17.81 -1.87
CA GLU A 366 -27.64 18.58 -2.54
C GLU A 366 -28.52 17.66 -3.41
N PRO A 367 -29.86 17.68 -3.28
CA PRO A 367 -30.73 16.92 -4.16
C PRO A 367 -30.66 17.49 -5.58
N ILE A 368 -30.57 16.63 -6.59
CA ILE A 368 -30.75 17.05 -7.98
C ILE A 368 -32.25 17.08 -8.28
N GLU A 369 -32.80 18.27 -8.49
CA GLU A 369 -34.16 18.41 -8.99
C GLU A 369 -34.25 17.72 -10.36
N LYS A 370 -35.08 16.66 -10.46
CA LYS A 370 -35.46 16.10 -11.76
C LYS A 370 -36.08 17.23 -12.55
N THR A 371 -35.38 17.72 -13.58
CA THR A 371 -35.97 18.64 -14.55
C THR A 371 -37.14 17.90 -15.19
N ILE A 372 -38.36 18.20 -14.75
CA ILE A 372 -39.58 17.70 -15.38
C ILE A 372 -39.55 18.28 -16.79
N ARG A 373 -39.12 17.49 -17.78
CA ARG A 373 -39.37 17.78 -19.18
C ARG A 373 -40.90 17.76 -19.33
N ARG A 374 -41.48 18.97 -19.39
CA ARG A 374 -42.91 19.18 -19.68
C ARG A 374 -43.23 18.79 -21.11
#